data_AF-A0A1J4LU83-F1
#
_entry.id   AF-A0A1J4LU83-F1
#
_cell.length_a   1.000
_cell.length_b   1.000
_cell.length_c   1.000
_cell.angle_alpha   90.00
_cell.angle_beta   90.00
_cell.angle_gamma   90.00
#
_symmetry.space_group_name_H-M   'P 1'
#
loop_
_entity.id
_entity.type
_entity.pdbx_description
1 polymer ?
#
loop_
_entity_poly.entity_id
_entity_poly.type
_entity_poly.pdbx_seq_one_letter_code
_entity_poly.pdbx_strand_id
1 'polypeptide(L)'
;MSTTAESAVGHDELAVLKLLALEGGLAGDVKISCSHLADRLDASNQTASRRLQRLESAALLERDTVSDGQWVAITDDGERALHAEYEDYRRIFEADSEVELEGTVTSGMGEGRHYISLPGYQRQFEDRLGYEPFPGTLNVELRDESVRRRSAVSSLDPVPIDGWEDDDRTYGPAVCYSATVETADGQTYENAHTIAPERTHHDEDQLEVIAPEKLRDELELADDDHVTISVGDRE
;
A
#
# COMPACT_ATOMS: atom_id res chain seq x y z
N MET A 1 3.57 19.51 -12.29
CA MET A 1 4.21 19.85 -11.00
C MET A 1 3.35 19.22 -9.92
N SER A 2 3.61 17.94 -9.63
CA SER A 2 2.89 17.21 -8.59
C SER A 2 3.65 17.44 -7.29
N THR A 3 3.02 18.09 -6.34
CA THR A 3 3.57 18.36 -5.02
C THR A 3 3.31 17.13 -4.17
N THR A 4 4.18 16.13 -4.28
CA THR A 4 4.28 15.07 -3.27
C THR A 4 4.62 15.79 -1.97
N ALA A 5 3.81 15.60 -0.93
CA ALA A 5 4.14 16.12 0.39
C ALA A 5 5.45 15.44 0.84
N GLU A 6 6.58 16.12 0.60
CA GLU A 6 7.87 15.80 1.22
C GLU A 6 7.60 15.60 2.71
N SER A 7 8.10 14.50 3.27
CA SER A 7 8.03 14.24 4.71
C SER A 7 8.40 15.52 5.46
N ALA A 8 7.58 15.94 6.42
CA ALA A 8 7.79 17.19 7.17
C ALA A 8 9.12 17.24 7.96
N VAL A 9 9.89 16.14 7.92
CA VAL A 9 11.16 15.91 8.58
C VAL A 9 12.21 15.36 7.59
N GLY A 10 13.50 15.59 7.83
CA GLY A 10 14.57 15.16 6.94
C GLY A 10 15.17 13.80 7.31
N HIS A 11 16.18 13.35 6.54
CA HIS A 11 16.87 12.07 6.74
C HIS A 11 17.40 11.85 8.18
N ASP A 12 17.84 12.93 8.81
CA ASP A 12 18.37 12.93 10.18
C ASP A 12 17.32 12.54 11.22
N GLU A 13 16.11 13.06 11.08
CA GLU A 13 14.95 12.73 11.90
C GLU A 13 14.43 11.33 11.57
N LEU A 14 14.39 10.96 10.29
CA LEU A 14 13.96 9.63 9.88
C LEU A 14 14.88 8.53 10.43
N ALA A 15 16.18 8.78 10.51
CA ALA A 15 17.13 7.87 11.17
C ALA A 15 16.81 7.66 12.66
N VAL A 16 16.31 8.68 13.36
CA VAL A 16 15.83 8.56 14.75
C VAL A 16 14.57 7.72 14.81
N LEU A 17 13.61 7.97 13.93
CA LEU A 17 12.36 7.24 13.86
C LEU A 17 12.59 5.74 13.58
N LYS A 18 13.49 5.43 12.65
CA LYS A 18 13.93 4.05 12.34
C LYS A 18 14.55 3.37 13.56
N LEU A 19 15.39 4.08 14.30
CA LEU A 19 16.01 3.52 15.50
C LEU A 19 14.95 3.18 16.55
N LEU A 20 14.01 4.07 16.81
CA LEU A 20 12.92 3.83 17.75
C LEU A 20 12.07 2.63 17.34
N ALA A 21 11.77 2.48 16.04
CA ALA A 21 11.05 1.31 15.52
C ALA A 21 11.81 0.00 15.77
N LEU A 22 13.13 -0.01 15.54
CA LEU A 22 13.99 -1.17 15.82
C LEU A 22 14.07 -1.53 17.32
N GLU A 23 13.86 -0.57 18.21
CA GLU A 23 13.76 -0.80 19.66
C GLU A 23 12.34 -1.21 20.10
N GLY A 24 11.42 -1.42 19.16
CA GLY A 24 10.05 -1.89 19.42
C GLY A 24 8.98 -0.80 19.40
N GLY A 25 9.30 0.42 18.96
CA GLY A 25 8.40 1.60 19.01
C GLY A 25 7.12 1.48 18.17
N LEU A 26 7.03 0.50 17.27
CA LEU A 26 5.80 0.19 16.52
C LEU A 26 4.85 -0.74 17.28
N ALA A 27 5.36 -1.53 18.23
CA ALA A 27 4.56 -2.47 19.02
C ALA A 27 4.05 -1.86 20.34
N GLY A 28 4.51 -0.66 20.69
CA GLY A 28 4.13 0.07 21.90
C GLY A 28 5.19 1.07 22.34
N ASP A 29 5.02 1.61 23.55
CA ASP A 29 5.89 2.65 24.09
C ASP A 29 7.32 2.13 24.38
N VAL A 30 8.33 2.83 23.88
CA VAL A 30 9.74 2.56 24.17
C VAL A 30 10.27 3.60 25.15
N LYS A 31 10.88 3.13 26.25
CA LYS A 31 11.61 4.01 27.17
C LYS A 31 13.01 4.28 26.65
N ILE A 32 13.32 5.52 26.33
CA ILE A 32 14.63 5.94 25.82
C ILE A 32 15.15 7.21 26.51
N SER A 33 16.47 7.35 26.61
CA SER A 33 17.13 8.58 27.07
C SER A 33 17.79 9.30 25.90
N CYS A 34 17.91 10.63 25.97
CA CYS A 34 18.62 11.39 24.95
C CYS A 34 20.09 10.96 24.81
N SER A 35 20.72 10.50 25.90
CA SER A 35 22.08 9.96 25.87
C SER A 35 22.16 8.64 25.11
N HIS A 36 21.23 7.71 25.37
CA HIS A 36 21.20 6.46 24.63
C HIS A 36 20.98 6.69 23.13
N LEU A 37 20.04 7.59 22.79
CA LEU A 37 19.78 7.93 21.40
C LEU A 37 20.98 8.63 20.73
N ALA A 38 21.65 9.53 21.46
CA ALA A 38 22.83 10.24 20.98
C ALA A 38 23.99 9.27 20.69
N ASP A 39 24.26 8.32 21.59
CA ASP A 39 25.31 7.31 21.43
C ASP A 39 25.09 6.45 20.17
N ARG A 40 23.84 6.07 19.90
CA ARG A 40 23.51 5.25 18.72
C ARG A 40 23.56 6.01 17.39
N LEU A 41 23.32 7.32 17.43
CA LEU A 41 23.32 8.18 16.26
C LEU A 41 24.68 8.86 16.01
N ASP A 42 25.70 8.57 16.83
CA ASP A 42 26.97 9.32 16.87
C ASP A 42 26.75 10.84 16.89
N ALA A 43 25.85 11.28 17.78
CA ALA A 43 25.39 12.65 17.88
C ALA A 43 25.52 13.18 19.31
N SER A 44 25.27 14.48 19.52
CA SER A 44 25.16 15.05 20.87
C SER A 44 23.75 14.89 21.44
N ASN A 45 23.62 14.86 22.77
CA ASN A 45 22.32 14.85 23.47
C ASN A 45 21.38 15.97 23.00
N GLN A 46 21.93 17.16 22.72
CA GLN A 46 21.15 18.29 22.22
C GLN A 46 20.61 18.03 20.82
N THR A 47 21.40 17.37 19.96
CA THR A 47 20.96 17.00 18.62
C THR A 47 19.91 15.89 18.64
N ALA A 48 20.11 14.85 19.45
CA ALA A 48 19.11 13.81 19.65
C ALA A 48 17.78 14.38 20.16
N SER A 49 17.82 15.26 21.18
CA SER A 49 16.64 15.94 21.73
C SER A 49 15.92 16.79 20.67
N ARG A 50 16.65 17.56 19.87
CA ARG A 50 16.07 18.40 18.81
C ARG A 50 15.39 17.58 17.72
N ARG A 51 15.98 16.45 17.32
CA ARG A 51 15.39 15.55 16.32
C ARG A 51 14.09 14.92 16.83
N LEU A 52 14.06 14.46 18.09
CA LEU A 52 12.82 13.97 18.72
C LEU A 52 11.72 15.04 18.78
N GLN A 53 12.08 16.28 19.13
CA GLN A 53 11.12 17.40 19.16
C GLN A 53 10.53 17.71 17.79
N ARG A 54 11.33 17.57 16.72
CA ARG A 54 10.87 17.78 15.34
C ARG A 54 9.93 16.68 14.87
N LEU A 55 10.24 15.42 15.18
CA LEU A 55 9.36 14.29 14.90
C LEU A 55 8.00 14.44 15.61
N GLU A 56 8.01 14.82 16.89
CA GLU A 56 6.78 15.11 17.65
C GLU A 56 6.00 16.30 17.05
N SER A 57 6.70 17.39 16.69
CA SER A 57 6.06 18.55 16.04
C SER A 57 5.43 18.22 14.69
N ALA A 58 5.94 17.20 14.01
CA ALA A 58 5.43 16.66 12.76
C ALA A 58 4.38 15.54 12.96
N ALA A 59 3.95 15.28 14.22
CA ALA A 59 3.01 14.24 14.59
C ALA A 59 3.44 12.80 14.21
N LEU A 60 4.74 12.57 14.01
CA LEU A 60 5.29 11.25 13.66
C LEU A 60 5.58 10.37 14.88
N LEU A 61 5.53 10.94 16.08
CA LEU A 61 5.62 10.23 17.35
C LEU A 61 4.96 11.04 18.46
N GLU A 62 4.62 10.36 19.54
CA GLU A 62 4.18 10.94 20.81
C GLU A 62 5.21 10.67 21.90
N ARG A 63 5.31 11.56 22.89
CA ARG A 63 6.29 11.43 23.96
C ARG A 63 5.77 11.84 25.32
N ASP A 64 6.16 11.08 26.33
CA ASP A 64 5.97 11.39 27.74
C ASP A 64 7.31 11.47 28.47
N THR A 65 7.69 12.68 28.90
CA THR A 65 8.96 12.90 29.61
C THR A 65 8.84 12.51 31.08
N VAL A 66 9.82 11.74 31.57
CA VAL A 66 9.90 11.29 32.97
C VAL A 66 11.28 11.64 33.55
N SER A 67 11.47 11.44 34.86
CA SER A 67 12.71 11.82 35.56
C SER A 67 13.96 11.08 35.07
N ASP A 68 13.79 9.96 34.38
CA ASP A 68 14.85 9.06 33.93
C ASP A 68 14.70 8.72 32.43
N GLY A 69 14.35 9.72 31.62
CA GLY A 69 14.22 9.60 30.17
C GLY A 69 12.84 10.01 29.66
N GLN A 70 12.39 9.36 28.59
CA GLN A 70 11.09 9.59 28.00
C GLN A 70 10.53 8.29 27.45
N TRP A 71 9.20 8.14 27.52
CA TRP A 71 8.48 7.14 26.76
C TRP A 71 8.16 7.73 25.38
N VAL A 72 8.32 6.92 24.34
CA VAL A 72 8.08 7.32 22.96
C VAL A 72 7.21 6.26 22.29
N ALA A 73 6.12 6.70 21.67
CA ALA A 73 5.27 5.89 20.82
C ALA A 73 5.38 6.39 19.38
N ILE A 74 5.55 5.49 18.41
CA ILE A 74 5.45 5.86 17.00
C ILE A 74 3.97 5.92 16.63
N THR A 75 3.54 7.01 16.00
CA THR A 75 2.17 7.15 15.50
C THR A 75 2.00 6.45 14.16
N ASP A 76 0.75 6.26 13.70
CA ASP A 76 0.47 5.75 12.35
C ASP A 76 1.15 6.60 11.27
N ASP A 77 1.25 7.92 11.45
CA ASP A 77 1.96 8.83 10.53
C ASP A 77 3.47 8.54 10.50
N GLY A 78 4.06 8.25 11.67
CA GLY A 78 5.46 7.85 11.77
C GLY A 78 5.73 6.48 11.14
N GLU A 79 4.83 5.52 11.34
CA GLU A 79 4.90 4.22 10.68
C GLU A 79 4.82 4.36 9.16
N ARG A 80 3.88 5.17 8.65
CA ARG A 80 3.78 5.48 7.21
C ARG A 80 5.04 6.14 6.65
N ALA A 81 5.70 7.01 7.42
CA ALA A 81 6.97 7.61 7.01
C ALA A 81 8.11 6.57 6.89
N LEU A 82 8.14 5.57 7.78
CA LEU A 82 9.10 4.46 7.70
C LEU A 82 8.80 3.52 6.54
N HIS A 83 7.52 3.25 6.27
CA HIS A 83 7.10 2.49 5.10
C HIS A 83 7.54 3.18 3.80
N ALA A 84 7.34 4.50 3.67
CA ALA A 84 7.79 5.23 2.49
C ALA A 84 9.30 5.11 2.23
N GLU A 85 10.14 5.23 3.28
CA GLU A 85 11.59 5.02 3.18
C GLU A 85 11.95 3.58 2.81
N TYR A 86 11.22 2.60 3.33
CA TYR A 86 11.39 1.20 2.94
C TYR A 86 11.09 1.00 1.45
N GLU A 87 10.03 1.62 0.93
CA GLU A 87 9.69 1.57 -0.50
C GLU A 87 10.73 2.22 -1.40
N ASP A 88 11.38 3.30 -0.95
CA ASP A 88 12.49 3.90 -1.68
C ASP A 88 13.67 2.92 -1.77
N TYR A 89 13.98 2.19 -0.69
CA TYR A 89 15.01 1.15 -0.74
C TYR A 89 14.59 -0.06 -1.60
N ARG A 90 13.33 -0.51 -1.54
CA ARG A 90 12.84 -1.56 -2.44
C ARG A 90 13.04 -1.16 -3.89
N ARG A 91 12.64 0.04 -4.29
CA ARG A 91 12.85 0.54 -5.65
C ARG A 91 14.33 0.58 -6.07
N ILE A 92 15.25 0.88 -5.15
CA ILE A 92 16.69 0.91 -5.45
C ILE A 92 17.27 -0.49 -5.64
N PHE A 93 16.85 -1.46 -4.83
CA PHE A 93 17.49 -2.77 -4.76
C PHE A 93 16.74 -3.90 -5.45
N GLU A 94 15.43 -3.74 -5.64
CA GLU A 94 14.51 -4.73 -6.20
C GLU A 94 13.97 -4.18 -7.53
N ALA A 95 14.87 -3.89 -8.48
CA ALA A 95 14.55 -3.21 -9.74
C ALA A 95 13.49 -3.92 -10.63
N ASP A 96 13.00 -5.09 -10.22
CA ASP A 96 11.89 -5.86 -10.78
C ASP A 96 11.03 -6.34 -9.61
N SER A 97 10.24 -5.44 -9.01
CA SER A 97 9.62 -5.68 -7.69
C SER A 97 8.14 -5.99 -7.82
N GLU A 98 7.83 -7.26 -8.06
CA GLU A 98 6.49 -7.76 -7.71
C GLU A 98 6.20 -7.49 -6.22
N VAL A 99 4.97 -7.05 -5.95
CA VAL A 99 4.43 -6.92 -4.60
C VAL A 99 3.47 -8.07 -4.37
N GLU A 100 3.85 -8.98 -3.48
CA GLU A 100 2.98 -10.09 -3.08
C GLU A 100 2.00 -9.64 -1.98
N LEU A 101 0.70 -9.82 -2.26
CA LEU A 101 -0.41 -9.52 -1.37
C LEU A 101 -1.22 -10.79 -1.10
N GLU A 102 -1.30 -11.20 0.14
CA GLU A 102 -2.07 -12.37 0.56
C GLU A 102 -3.42 -11.96 1.14
N GLY A 103 -4.44 -12.75 0.86
CA GLY A 103 -5.78 -12.52 1.39
C GLY A 103 -6.73 -13.70 1.26
N THR A 104 -8.00 -13.43 1.51
CA THR A 104 -9.11 -14.36 1.34
C THR A 104 -10.12 -13.81 0.36
N VAL A 105 -10.65 -14.68 -0.51
CA VAL A 105 -11.68 -14.32 -1.46
C VAL A 105 -12.99 -13.95 -0.73
N THR A 106 -13.61 -12.84 -1.11
CA THR A 106 -14.86 -12.38 -0.51
C THR A 106 -15.93 -12.07 -1.55
N SER A 107 -17.20 -12.18 -1.14
CA SER A 107 -18.34 -11.72 -1.92
C SER A 107 -18.61 -10.24 -1.65
N GLY A 108 -18.62 -9.42 -2.70
CA GLY A 108 -19.03 -8.01 -2.63
C GLY A 108 -20.52 -7.81 -2.89
N MET A 109 -20.96 -6.55 -2.92
CA MET A 109 -22.35 -6.18 -3.26
C MET A 109 -22.68 -6.34 -4.76
N GLY A 110 -21.72 -6.77 -5.58
CA GLY A 110 -21.89 -6.95 -7.02
C GLY A 110 -21.83 -5.67 -7.84
N GLU A 111 -21.41 -4.55 -7.25
CA GLU A 111 -21.33 -3.24 -7.91
C GLU A 111 -20.24 -3.20 -9.00
N GLY A 112 -19.15 -3.95 -8.83
CA GLY A 112 -18.07 -4.05 -9.83
C GLY A 112 -18.58 -4.45 -11.21
N ARG A 113 -19.59 -5.34 -11.30
CA ARG A 113 -20.24 -5.72 -12.58
C ARG A 113 -20.74 -4.50 -13.33
N HIS A 114 -21.40 -3.57 -12.63
CA HIS A 114 -21.97 -2.37 -13.24
C HIS A 114 -20.87 -1.51 -13.84
N TYR A 115 -19.80 -1.22 -13.09
CA TYR A 115 -18.70 -0.34 -13.53
C TYR A 115 -17.84 -0.95 -14.63
N ILE A 116 -17.44 -2.22 -14.49
CA ILE A 116 -16.60 -2.91 -15.48
C ILE A 116 -17.30 -3.05 -16.83
N SER A 117 -18.64 -3.08 -16.84
CA SER A 117 -19.43 -3.17 -18.08
C SER A 117 -19.67 -1.82 -18.77
N LEU A 118 -19.23 -0.70 -18.21
CA LEU A 118 -19.52 0.60 -18.80
C LEU A 118 -18.68 0.85 -20.07
N PRO A 119 -19.28 1.31 -21.19
CA PRO A 119 -18.57 1.47 -22.46
C PRO A 119 -17.36 2.41 -22.39
N GLY A 120 -17.37 3.40 -21.51
CA GLY A 120 -16.23 4.30 -21.34
C GLY A 120 -15.01 3.65 -20.68
N TYR A 121 -15.22 2.68 -19.80
CA TYR A 121 -14.13 1.89 -19.23
C TYR A 121 -13.74 0.72 -20.13
N GLN A 122 -14.71 -0.04 -20.67
CA GLN A 122 -14.44 -1.21 -21.52
C GLN A 122 -13.49 -0.90 -22.68
N ARG A 123 -13.73 0.19 -23.41
CA ARG A 123 -12.84 0.60 -24.52
C ARG A 123 -11.41 0.82 -24.04
N GLN A 124 -11.24 1.41 -22.85
CA GLN A 124 -9.91 1.65 -22.29
C GLN A 124 -9.27 0.35 -21.78
N PHE A 125 -10.07 -0.60 -21.27
CA PHE A 125 -9.56 -1.91 -20.89
C PHE A 125 -9.07 -2.70 -22.12
N GLU A 126 -9.85 -2.73 -23.19
CA GLU A 126 -9.43 -3.36 -24.45
C GLU A 126 -8.16 -2.70 -25.02
N ASP A 127 -8.14 -1.36 -25.08
CA ASP A 127 -7.03 -0.60 -25.67
C ASP A 127 -5.74 -0.66 -24.84
N ARG A 128 -5.84 -0.64 -23.49
CA ARG A 128 -4.69 -0.49 -22.57
C ARG A 128 -4.28 -1.78 -21.87
N LEU A 129 -5.23 -2.67 -21.55
CA LEU A 129 -4.97 -3.96 -20.90
C LEU A 129 -4.92 -5.11 -21.91
N GLY A 130 -5.41 -4.89 -23.15
CA GLY A 130 -5.36 -5.87 -24.22
C GLY A 130 -6.48 -6.92 -24.19
N TYR A 131 -7.51 -6.74 -23.34
CA TYR A 131 -8.67 -7.63 -23.25
C TYR A 131 -9.94 -6.92 -22.77
N GLU A 132 -11.10 -7.50 -23.09
CA GLU A 132 -12.39 -7.13 -22.49
C GLU A 132 -12.54 -7.91 -21.17
N PRO A 133 -12.62 -7.25 -20.00
CA PRO A 133 -12.75 -7.96 -18.74
C PRO A 133 -14.13 -8.63 -18.59
N PHE A 134 -14.16 -9.76 -17.89
CA PHE A 134 -15.40 -10.34 -17.39
C PHE A 134 -16.18 -9.28 -16.58
N PRO A 135 -17.52 -9.17 -16.73
CA PRO A 135 -18.32 -8.16 -16.03
C PRO A 135 -18.46 -8.47 -14.53
N GLY A 136 -17.42 -8.15 -13.78
CA GLY A 136 -17.30 -8.32 -12.33
C GLY A 136 -15.84 -8.20 -11.87
N THR A 137 -15.65 -8.17 -10.55
CA THR A 137 -14.35 -8.17 -9.89
C THR A 137 -14.25 -9.39 -8.97
N LEU A 138 -13.06 -9.96 -8.83
CA LEU A 138 -12.71 -10.81 -7.71
C LEU A 138 -12.30 -9.90 -6.54
N ASN A 139 -13.01 -10.00 -5.41
CA ASN A 139 -12.66 -9.24 -4.22
C ASN A 139 -11.81 -10.12 -3.30
N VAL A 140 -10.76 -9.53 -2.76
CA VAL A 140 -9.83 -10.17 -1.84
C VAL A 140 -9.70 -9.27 -0.61
N GLU A 141 -10.03 -9.82 0.55
CA GLU A 141 -9.74 -9.20 1.85
C GLU A 141 -8.30 -9.53 2.24
N LEU A 142 -7.45 -8.51 2.27
CA LEU A 142 -6.03 -8.61 2.54
C LEU A 142 -5.77 -8.86 4.03
N ARG A 143 -4.74 -9.66 4.32
CA ARG A 143 -4.22 -9.79 5.68
C ARG A 143 -3.53 -8.49 6.12
N ASP A 144 -3.48 -8.22 7.42
CA ASP A 144 -2.86 -7.00 7.99
C ASP A 144 -1.46 -6.71 7.43
N GLU A 145 -0.65 -7.75 7.23
CA GLU A 145 0.71 -7.60 6.68
C GLU A 145 0.69 -7.16 5.21
N SER A 146 -0.27 -7.65 4.43
CA SER A 146 -0.48 -7.27 3.04
C SER A 146 -1.17 -5.91 2.90
N VAL A 147 -2.01 -5.49 3.86
CA VAL A 147 -2.50 -4.11 3.94
C VAL A 147 -1.32 -3.13 4.05
N ARG A 148 -0.37 -3.42 4.94
CA ARG A 148 0.86 -2.62 5.10
C ARG A 148 1.74 -2.61 3.85
N ARG A 149 1.82 -3.74 3.14
CA ARG A 149 2.56 -3.84 1.87
C ARG A 149 1.85 -3.21 0.68
N ARG A 150 0.53 -3.05 0.72
CA ARG A 150 -0.26 -2.52 -0.39
C ARG A 150 0.22 -1.14 -0.82
N SER A 151 0.75 -0.32 0.09
CA SER A 151 1.34 0.98 -0.26
C SER A 151 2.49 0.86 -1.28
N ALA A 152 3.20 -0.26 -1.29
CA ALA A 152 4.27 -0.55 -2.26
C ALA A 152 3.75 -0.57 -3.71
N VAL A 153 2.51 -1.01 -3.93
CA VAL A 153 1.88 -1.07 -5.27
C VAL A 153 1.86 0.31 -5.93
N SER A 154 1.71 1.39 -5.15
CA SER A 154 1.73 2.77 -5.68
C SER A 154 3.06 3.19 -6.29
N SER A 155 4.14 2.43 -6.02
CA SER A 155 5.47 2.64 -6.58
C SER A 155 5.70 1.91 -7.90
N LEU A 156 4.81 0.98 -8.27
CA LEU A 156 4.87 0.25 -9.54
C LEU A 156 4.36 1.13 -10.68
N ASP A 157 4.71 0.79 -11.92
CA ASP A 157 4.19 1.47 -13.10
C ASP A 157 2.73 1.06 -13.34
N PRO A 158 1.76 1.99 -13.19
CA PRO A 158 0.37 1.67 -13.41
C PRO A 158 -0.03 1.78 -14.87
N VAL A 159 -1.11 1.10 -15.22
CA VAL A 159 -1.92 1.41 -16.40
C VAL A 159 -3.08 2.34 -15.98
N PRO A 160 -3.01 3.65 -16.30
CA PRO A 160 -4.07 4.58 -15.94
C PRO A 160 -5.32 4.30 -16.80
N ILE A 161 -6.50 4.55 -16.22
CA ILE A 161 -7.79 4.52 -16.89
C ILE A 161 -8.46 5.89 -16.67
N ASP A 162 -8.71 6.61 -17.75
CA ASP A 162 -9.17 7.98 -17.68
C ASP A 162 -10.63 8.04 -17.23
N GLY A 163 -10.94 9.03 -16.40
CA GLY A 163 -12.31 9.42 -16.12
C GLY A 163 -13.02 9.91 -17.39
N TRP A 164 -14.32 9.72 -17.44
CA TRP A 164 -15.14 10.04 -18.60
C TRP A 164 -16.54 10.46 -18.17
N GLU A 165 -17.31 11.06 -19.08
CA GLU A 165 -18.68 11.48 -18.83
C GLU A 165 -19.61 11.02 -19.95
N ASP A 166 -20.85 10.72 -19.58
CA ASP A 166 -21.98 10.56 -20.49
C ASP A 166 -23.06 11.62 -20.20
N ASP A 167 -24.19 11.54 -20.90
CA ASP A 167 -25.32 12.47 -20.73
C ASP A 167 -25.94 12.40 -19.31
N ASP A 168 -25.70 11.33 -18.55
CA ASP A 168 -26.31 11.07 -17.25
C ASP A 168 -25.39 11.45 -16.07
N ARG A 169 -24.08 11.16 -16.15
CA ARG A 169 -23.12 11.37 -15.06
C ARG A 169 -21.65 11.38 -15.50
N THR A 170 -20.80 11.84 -14.58
CA THR A 170 -19.33 11.75 -14.68
C THR A 170 -18.83 10.55 -13.89
N TYR A 171 -17.88 9.81 -14.46
CA TYR A 171 -17.17 8.69 -13.85
C TYR A 171 -15.71 9.05 -13.64
N GLY A 172 -15.18 8.70 -12.47
CA GLY A 172 -13.81 9.05 -12.07
C GLY A 172 -12.74 8.23 -12.79
N PRO A 173 -11.47 8.65 -12.73
CA PRO A 173 -10.36 7.82 -13.19
C PRO A 173 -10.15 6.61 -12.28
N ALA A 174 -9.55 5.57 -12.84
CA ALA A 174 -9.11 4.39 -12.13
C ALA A 174 -7.66 4.07 -12.51
N VAL A 175 -7.02 3.23 -11.71
CA VAL A 175 -5.66 2.76 -11.92
C VAL A 175 -5.68 1.24 -11.92
N CYS A 176 -4.97 0.65 -12.89
CA CYS A 176 -4.78 -0.79 -12.97
C CYS A 176 -3.30 -1.15 -12.83
N TYR A 177 -3.01 -2.30 -12.25
CA TYR A 177 -1.65 -2.87 -12.21
C TYR A 177 -1.70 -4.33 -12.66
N SER A 178 -0.71 -4.76 -13.45
CA SER A 178 -0.55 -6.16 -13.84
C SER A 178 -0.51 -7.05 -12.61
N ALA A 179 -1.21 -8.19 -12.66
CA ALA A 179 -1.33 -9.07 -11.52
C ALA A 179 -1.39 -10.55 -11.91
N THR A 180 -0.73 -11.38 -11.11
CA THR A 180 -0.91 -12.83 -11.10
C THR A 180 -1.69 -13.26 -9.86
N VAL A 181 -2.71 -14.08 -10.05
CA VAL A 181 -3.47 -14.70 -8.96
C VAL A 181 -2.99 -16.14 -8.78
N GLU A 182 -2.54 -16.49 -7.58
CA GLU A 182 -2.15 -17.84 -7.20
C GLU A 182 -3.06 -18.37 -6.09
N THR A 183 -3.56 -19.58 -6.25
CA THR A 183 -4.38 -20.29 -5.25
C THR A 183 -3.49 -21.05 -4.25
N ALA A 184 -4.03 -21.40 -3.08
CA ALA A 184 -3.29 -22.15 -2.07
C ALA A 184 -2.78 -23.55 -2.53
N ASP A 185 -3.39 -24.14 -3.56
CA ASP A 185 -2.97 -25.40 -4.19
C ASP A 185 -2.01 -25.19 -5.37
N GLY A 186 -1.62 -23.94 -5.67
CA GLY A 186 -0.60 -23.57 -6.65
C GLY A 186 -1.10 -23.40 -8.07
N GLN A 187 -2.41 -23.23 -8.29
CA GLN A 187 -2.96 -22.86 -9.59
C GLN A 187 -2.74 -21.35 -9.80
N THR A 188 -2.30 -20.97 -11.00
CA THR A 188 -1.96 -19.57 -11.30
C THR A 188 -2.76 -19.02 -12.48
N TYR A 189 -3.10 -17.73 -12.40
CA TYR A 189 -3.71 -16.95 -13.47
C TYR A 189 -2.93 -15.65 -13.67
N GLU A 190 -2.21 -15.55 -14.78
CA GLU A 190 -1.24 -14.46 -15.02
C GLU A 190 -1.83 -13.26 -15.78
N ASN A 191 -2.96 -13.42 -16.48
CA ASN A 191 -3.56 -12.38 -17.31
C ASN A 191 -4.63 -11.56 -16.56
N ALA A 192 -4.30 -11.10 -15.35
CA ALA A 192 -5.20 -10.34 -14.49
C ALA A 192 -4.61 -8.96 -14.17
N HIS A 193 -5.45 -8.05 -13.68
CA HIS A 193 -5.02 -6.74 -13.21
C HIS A 193 -5.75 -6.40 -11.91
N THR A 194 -5.04 -5.81 -10.94
CA THR A 194 -5.74 -5.11 -9.85
C THR A 194 -6.37 -3.83 -10.39
N ILE A 195 -7.48 -3.39 -9.80
CA ILE A 195 -8.13 -2.12 -10.16
C ILE A 195 -8.51 -1.33 -8.90
N ALA A 196 -8.30 -0.03 -8.93
CA ALA A 196 -8.77 0.89 -7.88
C ALA A 196 -9.12 2.27 -8.45
N PRO A 197 -10.15 2.96 -7.92
CA PRO A 197 -10.38 4.37 -8.23
C PRO A 197 -9.26 5.26 -7.66
N GLU A 198 -8.83 6.30 -8.39
CA GLU A 198 -7.79 7.22 -7.88
C GLU A 198 -8.28 8.10 -6.71
N ARG A 199 -9.60 8.26 -6.55
CA ARG A 199 -10.22 9.22 -5.64
C ARG A 199 -11.21 8.57 -4.69
N THR A 200 -10.79 7.63 -3.86
CA THR A 200 -11.54 7.26 -2.65
C THR A 200 -10.65 6.65 -1.58
N HIS A 201 -10.99 6.94 -0.32
CA HIS A 201 -10.64 6.15 0.86
C HIS A 201 -11.39 4.81 0.77
N HIS A 202 -11.01 3.92 -0.14
CA HIS A 202 -11.49 2.54 -0.05
C HIS A 202 -10.85 1.88 1.15
N ASP A 203 -11.55 0.90 1.70
CA ASP A 203 -11.03 0.07 2.78
C ASP A 203 -9.70 -0.52 2.30
N GLU A 204 -8.61 -0.15 2.98
CA GLU A 204 -7.24 -0.47 2.55
C GLU A 204 -6.98 -1.99 2.56
N ASP A 205 -7.89 -2.75 3.17
CA ASP A 205 -7.95 -4.21 3.20
C ASP A 205 -8.66 -4.84 1.99
N GLN A 206 -9.45 -4.10 1.19
CA GLN A 206 -10.13 -4.68 0.02
C GLN A 206 -9.32 -4.43 -1.26
N LEU A 207 -8.96 -5.52 -1.93
CA LEU A 207 -8.35 -5.53 -3.25
C LEU A 207 -9.34 -6.07 -4.28
N GLU A 208 -9.50 -5.37 -5.40
CA GLU A 208 -10.30 -5.82 -6.54
C GLU A 208 -9.42 -6.24 -7.70
N VAL A 209 -9.73 -7.39 -8.31
CA VAL A 209 -9.01 -7.95 -9.45
C VAL A 209 -9.97 -8.16 -10.63
N ILE A 210 -9.54 -7.74 -11.82
CA ILE A 210 -10.22 -7.96 -13.11
C ILE A 210 -9.38 -8.88 -13.99
N ALA A 211 -10.07 -9.63 -14.84
CA ALA A 211 -9.49 -10.59 -15.78
C ALA A 211 -10.46 -10.78 -16.96
N PRO A 212 -10.02 -11.31 -18.12
CA PRO A 212 -10.94 -11.63 -19.22
C PRO A 212 -11.92 -12.74 -18.86
N GLU A 213 -11.55 -13.62 -17.93
CA GLU A 213 -12.36 -14.75 -17.47
C GLU A 213 -12.86 -14.55 -16.04
N LYS A 214 -13.89 -15.31 -15.66
CA LYS A 214 -14.41 -15.26 -14.30
C LYS A 214 -13.50 -16.08 -13.40
N LEU A 215 -12.57 -15.40 -12.72
CA LEU A 215 -11.53 -16.03 -11.88
C LEU A 215 -12.06 -17.08 -10.88
N ARG A 216 -13.26 -16.89 -10.32
CA ARG A 216 -13.87 -17.90 -9.44
C ARG A 216 -14.16 -19.23 -10.12
N ASP A 217 -14.55 -19.20 -11.38
CA ASP A 217 -14.83 -20.41 -12.14
C ASP A 217 -13.52 -21.02 -12.63
N GLU A 218 -12.59 -20.18 -13.11
CA GLU A 218 -11.31 -20.62 -13.68
C GLU A 218 -10.29 -21.13 -12.67
N LEU A 219 -10.32 -20.62 -11.44
CA LEU A 219 -9.47 -21.07 -10.33
C LEU A 219 -10.24 -21.85 -9.26
N GLU A 220 -11.51 -22.20 -9.53
CA GLU A 220 -12.39 -22.95 -8.63
C GLU A 220 -12.54 -22.32 -7.22
N LEU A 221 -12.50 -20.98 -7.12
CA LEU A 221 -12.50 -20.23 -5.85
C LEU A 221 -13.90 -20.04 -5.23
N ALA A 222 -14.00 -20.31 -3.94
CA ALA A 222 -15.11 -19.98 -3.05
C ALA A 222 -14.77 -18.80 -2.13
N ASP A 223 -15.76 -18.32 -1.38
CA ASP A 223 -15.49 -17.39 -0.27
C ASP A 223 -14.59 -18.06 0.77
N ASP A 224 -13.75 -17.26 1.43
CA ASP A 224 -12.76 -17.65 2.42
C ASP A 224 -11.55 -18.44 1.86
N ASP A 225 -11.50 -18.73 0.56
CA ASP A 225 -10.33 -19.35 -0.05
C ASP A 225 -9.12 -18.41 -0.06
N HIS A 226 -7.96 -18.97 0.26
CA HIS A 226 -6.70 -18.22 0.31
C HIS A 226 -6.10 -18.05 -1.08
N VAL A 227 -5.68 -16.82 -1.36
CA VAL A 227 -4.99 -16.45 -2.61
C VAL A 227 -3.81 -15.54 -2.32
N THR A 228 -2.80 -15.64 -3.17
CA THR A 228 -1.68 -14.71 -3.27
C THR A 228 -1.82 -13.93 -4.57
N ILE A 229 -1.75 -12.61 -4.48
CA ILE A 229 -1.81 -11.70 -5.62
C ILE A 229 -0.44 -11.05 -5.77
N SER A 230 0.30 -11.44 -6.80
CA SER A 230 1.56 -10.78 -7.15
C SER A 230 1.27 -9.65 -8.10
N VAL A 231 1.58 -8.41 -7.70
CA VAL A 231 1.31 -7.19 -8.47
C VAL A 231 2.62 -6.64 -9.02
N GLY A 232 2.71 -6.46 -10.34
CA GLY A 232 3.94 -6.05 -11.04
C GLY A 232 4.14 -6.84 -12.33
N ASP A 233 5.10 -6.42 -13.14
CA ASP A 233 5.46 -7.12 -14.37
C ASP A 233 6.39 -8.29 -14.06
N ARG A 234 6.00 -9.50 -14.49
CA ARG A 234 6.91 -10.63 -14.63
C ARG A 234 7.74 -10.41 -15.90
N GLU A 235 9.04 -10.15 -15.76
CA GLU A 235 9.99 -10.23 -16.90
C GLU A 235 10.04 -11.63 -17.54
#